data_AF-A0A7V7WN37-F1
#
_entry.id   AF-A0A7V7WN37-F1
#
_cell.length_a   1.000
_cell.length_b   1.000
_cell.length_c   1.000
_cell.angle_alpha   90.00
_cell.angle_beta   90.00
_cell.angle_gamma   90.00
#
_symmetry.space_group_name_H-M   'P 1'
#
loop_
_entity.id
_entity.type
_entity.pdbx_description
1 polymer ?
#
loop_
_entity_poly.entity_id
_entity_poly.type
_entity_poly.pdbx_seq_one_letter_code
_entity_poly.pdbx_strand_id
1 'polypeptide(L)'
;MNVKKFFAKSSRDAMRVIREKLGPDAVLLSNRAVDGGVEILALSGEEISGLADVVATLPTAQEAAQAEEASDETEDEGALLAGVLRRREARAKAEVPPAKPARRAPPSTKGEAAAATTATRPHPSAASATPSVMERQLAAEIRNLRSMVEEQMAGFAWSELQRRDPAAARLLRQMLNAGFSPLLARHLLDHLPASLPSDQAAKWLMGALTHNLMVPDTEDAMINQGGVYALIGPTGVGKTTTTAKIAARAVVRF
;
A
#
# COMPACT_ATOMS: atom_id res chain seq x y z
N MET A 1 -22.77 -11.34 5.89
CA MET A 1 -21.84 -10.92 4.83
C MET A 1 -21.70 -12.06 3.82
N ASN A 2 -22.64 -12.15 2.88
CA ASN A 2 -22.72 -13.25 1.92
C ASN A 2 -22.15 -12.84 0.56
N VAL A 3 -20.82 -12.84 0.43
CA VAL A 3 -20.17 -12.65 -0.88
C VAL A 3 -20.51 -13.83 -1.79
N LYS A 4 -21.09 -13.55 -2.97
CA LYS A 4 -21.43 -14.59 -3.97
C LYS A 4 -20.51 -14.48 -5.20
N LYS A 5 -20.08 -15.64 -5.69
CA LYS A 5 -19.18 -15.81 -6.85
C LYS A 5 -20.01 -16.21 -8.07
N PHE A 6 -19.79 -15.53 -9.20
CA PHE A 6 -20.48 -15.74 -10.47
C PHE A 6 -19.46 -16.01 -11.57
N PHE A 7 -19.76 -16.97 -12.45
CA PHE A 7 -18.95 -17.27 -13.63
C PHE A 7 -19.84 -17.21 -14.87
N ALA A 8 -19.36 -16.57 -15.94
CA ALA A 8 -20.04 -16.57 -17.23
C ALA A 8 -19.06 -16.48 -18.41
N LYS A 9 -19.51 -16.88 -19.60
CA LYS A 9 -18.70 -16.86 -20.84
C LYS A 9 -18.30 -15.44 -21.30
N SER A 10 -19.01 -14.40 -20.85
CA SER A 10 -18.65 -13.00 -21.10
C SER A 10 -19.00 -12.13 -19.88
N SER A 11 -18.31 -10.98 -19.74
CA SER A 11 -18.62 -10.00 -18.70
C SER A 11 -20.06 -9.47 -18.79
N ARG A 12 -20.64 -9.40 -20.01
CA ARG A 12 -22.04 -8.97 -20.19
C ARG A 12 -23.02 -9.99 -19.62
N ASP A 13 -22.78 -11.28 -19.85
CA ASP A 13 -23.59 -12.36 -19.29
C ASP A 13 -23.44 -12.42 -17.76
N ALA A 14 -22.22 -12.25 -17.23
CA ALA A 14 -21.99 -12.17 -15.79
C ALA A 14 -22.79 -11.01 -15.16
N MET A 15 -22.74 -9.82 -15.76
CA MET A 15 -23.51 -8.66 -15.28
C MET A 15 -25.03 -8.83 -15.40
N ARG A 16 -25.54 -9.60 -16.37
CA ARG A 16 -26.97 -9.95 -16.44
C ARG A 16 -27.36 -10.86 -15.27
N VAL A 17 -26.61 -11.94 -15.06
CA VAL A 17 -26.86 -12.92 -13.98
C VAL A 17 -26.72 -12.30 -12.59
N ILE A 18 -25.76 -11.39 -12.41
CA ILE A 18 -25.59 -10.64 -11.15
C ILE A 18 -26.81 -9.76 -10.90
N ARG A 19 -27.25 -8.97 -11.88
CA ARG A 19 -28.40 -8.07 -11.73
C ARG A 19 -29.72 -8.82 -11.49
N GLU A 20 -29.86 -10.01 -12.08
CA GLU A 20 -30.99 -10.92 -11.88
C GLU A 20 -31.02 -11.54 -10.47
N LYS A 21 -29.86 -11.78 -9.84
CA LYS A 21 -29.73 -12.51 -8.56
C LYS A 21 -29.38 -11.68 -7.33
N LEU A 22 -28.88 -10.45 -7.50
CA LEU A 22 -28.47 -9.53 -6.43
C LEU A 22 -29.13 -8.15 -6.54
N GLY A 23 -29.99 -7.94 -7.54
CA GLY A 23 -30.67 -6.67 -7.78
C GLY A 23 -29.86 -5.65 -8.60
N PRO A 24 -30.44 -4.47 -8.88
CA PRO A 24 -29.76 -3.39 -9.60
C PRO A 24 -28.55 -2.82 -8.84
N ASP A 25 -28.61 -2.83 -7.50
CA ASP A 25 -27.63 -2.21 -6.59
C ASP A 25 -26.50 -3.17 -6.14
N ALA A 26 -26.20 -4.18 -6.97
CA ALA A 26 -25.18 -5.16 -6.66
C ALA A 26 -23.76 -4.57 -6.76
N VAL A 27 -23.00 -4.59 -5.66
CA VAL A 27 -21.62 -4.07 -5.61
C VAL A 27 -20.63 -5.17 -5.99
N LEU A 28 -19.76 -4.87 -6.95
CA LEU A 28 -18.71 -5.79 -7.42
C LEU A 28 -17.43 -5.59 -6.59
N LEU A 29 -16.93 -6.66 -5.98
CA LEU A 29 -15.69 -6.64 -5.21
C LEU A 29 -14.46 -6.93 -6.09
N SER A 30 -14.60 -7.83 -7.07
CA SER A 30 -13.48 -8.30 -7.88
C SER A 30 -13.97 -8.91 -9.19
N ASN A 31 -13.18 -8.73 -10.25
CA ASN A 31 -13.42 -9.23 -11.59
C ASN A 31 -12.13 -9.87 -12.12
N ARG A 32 -12.17 -11.15 -12.48
CA ARG A 32 -11.02 -11.93 -12.95
C ARG A 32 -11.38 -12.68 -14.22
N ALA A 33 -10.58 -12.49 -15.28
CA ALA A 33 -10.63 -13.36 -16.45
C ALA A 33 -9.98 -14.72 -16.12
N VAL A 34 -10.62 -15.80 -16.58
CA VAL A 34 -10.25 -17.20 -16.31
C VAL A 34 -10.50 -18.04 -17.56
N ASP A 35 -9.85 -19.18 -17.70
CA ASP A 35 -9.98 -20.00 -18.91
C ASP A 35 -11.44 -20.43 -19.15
N GLY A 36 -12.00 -19.97 -20.28
CA GLY A 36 -13.40 -20.20 -20.64
C GLY A 36 -14.42 -19.15 -20.17
N GLY A 37 -14.01 -18.07 -19.49
CA GLY A 37 -14.95 -17.01 -19.11
C GLY A 37 -14.41 -15.90 -18.20
N VAL A 38 -15.34 -15.34 -17.42
CA VAL A 38 -15.12 -14.24 -16.48
C VAL A 38 -15.75 -14.60 -15.15
N GLU A 39 -14.96 -14.47 -14.08
CA GLU A 39 -15.36 -14.67 -12.70
C GLU A 39 -15.54 -13.31 -12.01
N ILE A 40 -16.68 -13.10 -11.37
CA ILE A 40 -17.01 -11.87 -10.64
C ILE A 40 -17.52 -12.20 -9.24
N LEU A 41 -16.99 -11.49 -8.24
CA LEU A 41 -17.43 -11.55 -6.84
C LEU A 41 -18.30 -10.33 -6.54
N ALA A 42 -19.51 -10.55 -6.00
CA ALA A 42 -20.48 -9.49 -5.77
C ALA A 42 -21.29 -9.66 -4.46
N LEU A 43 -21.81 -8.52 -3.97
CA LEU A 43 -22.68 -8.35 -2.80
C LEU A 43 -24.00 -7.70 -3.23
N SER A 44 -25.08 -7.91 -2.47
CA SER A 44 -26.39 -7.22 -2.66
C SER A 44 -26.47 -5.94 -1.83
N GLY A 45 -27.10 -4.90 -2.37
CA GLY A 45 -27.27 -3.59 -1.70
C GLY A 45 -27.98 -3.66 -0.35
N GLU A 46 -28.88 -4.63 -0.15
CA GLU A 46 -29.60 -4.83 1.12
C GLU A 46 -28.66 -5.18 2.30
N GLU A 47 -27.51 -5.83 2.07
CA GLU A 47 -26.51 -6.08 3.14
C GLU A 47 -25.71 -4.81 3.51
N ILE A 48 -25.81 -3.72 2.73
CA ILE A 48 -25.16 -2.43 3.01
C ILE A 48 -26.01 -1.59 3.96
N SER A 49 -27.34 -1.64 3.84
CA SER A 49 -28.25 -0.86 4.70
C SER A 49 -28.12 -1.22 6.18
N GLY A 50 -27.98 -2.52 6.49
CA GLY A 50 -27.73 -2.99 7.86
C GLY A 50 -26.36 -2.59 8.44
N LEU A 51 -25.44 -2.07 7.62
CA LEU A 51 -24.16 -1.52 8.08
C LEU A 51 -24.25 -0.02 8.38
N ALA A 52 -25.20 0.70 7.77
CA ALA A 52 -25.42 2.13 8.00
C ALA A 52 -26.07 2.40 9.37
N ASP A 53 -27.06 1.60 9.77
CA ASP A 53 -27.78 1.76 11.05
C ASP A 53 -26.87 1.52 12.29
N VAL A 54 -25.84 0.67 12.15
CA VAL A 54 -24.84 0.44 13.22
C VAL A 54 -23.89 1.63 13.37
N VAL A 55 -23.61 2.37 12.29
CA VAL A 55 -22.79 3.59 12.34
C VAL A 55 -23.60 4.78 12.90
N ALA A 56 -24.93 4.79 12.68
CA ALA A 56 -25.82 5.83 13.18
C ALA A 56 -26.14 5.74 14.70
N THR A 57 -25.72 4.67 15.39
CA THR A 57 -26.00 4.43 16.81
C THR A 57 -24.78 4.61 17.74
N LEU A 58 -23.65 5.09 17.22
CA LEU A 58 -22.50 5.49 18.03
C LEU A 58 -22.69 6.92 18.56
N PRO A 59 -22.56 7.17 19.88
CA PRO A 59 -22.75 8.51 20.45
C PRO A 59 -21.63 9.45 20.00
N THR A 60 -22.00 10.71 19.75
CA THR A 60 -21.07 11.75 19.28
C THR A 60 -20.02 12.12 20.34
N ALA A 61 -18.80 12.37 19.90
CA ALA A 61 -17.63 12.65 20.75
C ALA A 61 -17.74 13.88 21.68
N GLN A 62 -18.83 14.65 21.62
CA GLN A 62 -19.11 15.73 22.57
C GLN A 62 -19.71 15.24 23.90
N GLU A 63 -20.37 14.08 23.94
CA GLU A 63 -20.94 13.55 25.19
C GLU A 63 -19.91 12.75 26.01
N ALA A 64 -18.92 12.14 25.37
CA ALA A 64 -17.81 11.47 26.06
C ALA A 64 -16.92 12.45 26.84
N ALA A 65 -16.68 13.64 26.28
CA ALA A 65 -15.81 14.65 26.88
C ALA A 65 -16.34 15.27 28.18
N GLN A 66 -17.63 15.13 28.49
CA GLN A 66 -18.24 15.65 29.73
C GLN A 66 -18.28 14.64 30.87
N ALA A 67 -17.88 13.38 30.63
CA ALA A 67 -17.86 12.32 31.64
C ALA A 67 -16.49 12.15 32.32
N GLU A 68 -15.40 12.60 31.70
CA GLU A 68 -14.02 12.37 32.19
C GLU A 68 -13.53 13.45 33.20
N GLU A 69 -14.17 14.62 33.30
CA GLU A 69 -13.78 15.67 34.28
C GLU A 69 -14.24 15.40 35.73
N ALA A 70 -14.86 14.25 36.01
CA ALA A 70 -15.51 13.96 37.29
C ALA A 70 -14.82 12.88 38.17
N SER A 71 -13.63 12.41 37.80
CA SER A 71 -12.89 11.40 38.58
C SER A 71 -11.38 11.66 38.63
N ASP A 72 -10.97 12.65 39.41
CA ASP A 72 -9.59 12.84 39.85
C ASP A 72 -9.49 12.53 41.34
N GLU A 73 -8.89 11.38 41.71
CA GLU A 73 -8.37 11.13 43.06
C GLU A 73 -7.38 9.92 43.12
N THR A 74 -6.12 10.23 43.45
CA THR A 74 -5.11 9.40 44.15
C THR A 74 -4.29 8.27 43.45
N GLU A 75 -3.02 8.60 43.20
CA GLU A 75 -1.77 7.94 43.66
C GLU A 75 -1.21 6.59 43.09
N ASP A 76 0.10 6.67 42.76
CA ASP A 76 1.15 5.63 42.70
C ASP A 76 1.29 4.61 41.54
N GLU A 77 1.17 5.04 40.28
CA GLU A 77 1.72 4.26 39.14
C GLU A 77 3.25 4.39 38.97
N GLY A 78 3.86 5.46 39.49
CA GLY A 78 5.27 5.81 39.27
C GLY A 78 6.27 4.85 39.91
N ALA A 79 5.98 4.33 41.11
CA ALA A 79 6.88 3.41 41.81
C ALA A 79 6.99 2.04 41.12
N LEU A 80 5.88 1.54 40.52
CA LEU A 80 5.84 0.23 39.88
C LEU A 80 6.77 0.16 38.65
N LEU A 81 6.69 1.16 37.77
CA LEU A 81 7.52 1.26 36.56
C LEU A 81 9.02 1.32 36.89
N ALA A 82 9.41 2.09 37.90
CA ALA A 82 10.79 2.19 38.38
C ALA A 82 11.34 0.88 39.01
N GLY A 83 10.45 -0.01 39.49
CA GLY A 83 10.80 -1.34 39.97
C GLY A 83 11.04 -2.35 38.84
N VAL A 84 10.21 -2.30 37.79
CA VAL A 84 10.30 -3.20 36.62
C VAL A 84 11.58 -2.93 35.82
N LEU A 85 11.94 -1.66 35.61
CA LEU A 85 13.14 -1.28 34.85
C LEU A 85 14.44 -1.78 35.51
N ARG A 86 14.63 -1.53 36.80
CA ARG A 86 15.80 -2.01 37.56
C ARG A 86 15.95 -3.54 37.55
N ARG A 87 14.83 -4.28 37.53
CA ARG A 87 14.84 -5.75 37.45
C ARG A 87 15.28 -6.27 36.07
N ARG A 88 15.07 -5.51 34.98
CA ARG A 88 15.56 -5.89 33.64
C ARG A 88 17.05 -5.60 33.46
N GLU A 89 17.55 -4.48 33.97
CA GLU A 89 18.98 -4.12 33.87
C GLU A 89 19.90 -5.11 34.59
N ALA A 90 19.49 -5.59 35.77
CA ALA A 90 20.23 -6.62 36.51
C ALA A 90 20.31 -7.96 35.74
N ARG A 91 19.29 -8.28 34.94
CA ARG A 91 19.23 -9.54 34.15
C ARG A 91 19.95 -9.44 32.80
N ALA A 92 20.20 -8.24 32.30
CA ALA A 92 20.91 -7.99 31.03
C ALA A 92 22.44 -8.05 31.15
N LYS A 93 23.01 -8.07 32.38
CA LYS A 93 24.46 -8.15 32.63
C LYS A 93 24.98 -9.58 32.83
N ALA A 94 24.13 -10.60 32.72
CA ALA A 94 24.52 -12.00 32.84
C ALA A 94 24.40 -12.73 31.48
N GLU A 95 25.54 -13.25 31.02
CA GLU A 95 25.70 -14.46 30.21
C GLU A 95 25.41 -14.42 28.69
N VAL A 96 26.51 -14.33 27.91
CA VAL A 96 26.61 -14.83 26.51
C VAL A 96 28.00 -15.47 26.31
N PRO A 97 28.11 -16.78 26.05
CA PRO A 97 29.37 -17.42 25.64
C PRO A 97 29.61 -17.33 24.11
N PRO A 98 30.87 -17.21 23.63
CA PRO A 98 31.15 -16.97 22.21
C PRO A 98 31.31 -18.25 21.37
N ALA A 99 30.74 -18.25 20.15
CA ALA A 99 31.00 -19.27 19.13
C ALA A 99 32.24 -18.93 18.29
N LYS A 100 33.10 -19.93 18.00
CA LYS A 100 34.33 -19.77 17.22
C LYS A 100 34.07 -19.85 15.69
N PRO A 101 34.83 -19.12 14.86
CA PRO A 101 34.68 -19.15 13.40
C PRO A 101 35.42 -20.34 12.75
N ALA A 102 34.80 -20.95 11.74
CA ALA A 102 35.44 -21.96 10.88
C ALA A 102 35.87 -21.35 9.52
N ARG A 103 36.97 -21.87 8.98
CA ARG A 103 37.81 -21.23 7.95
C ARG A 103 37.51 -21.75 6.53
N ARG A 104 37.80 -20.93 5.51
CA ARG A 104 37.54 -21.19 4.08
C ARG A 104 38.85 -21.46 3.31
N ALA A 105 38.92 -22.53 2.50
CA ALA A 105 39.90 -22.74 1.42
C ALA A 105 39.49 -23.90 0.46
N PRO A 106 39.79 -23.85 -0.86
CA PRO A 106 39.58 -24.92 -1.86
C PRO A 106 40.97 -25.45 -2.39
N PRO A 107 41.16 -26.06 -3.60
CA PRO A 107 40.30 -26.90 -4.48
C PRO A 107 40.93 -28.25 -4.92
N SER A 108 40.09 -29.17 -5.45
CA SER A 108 40.46 -30.39 -6.23
C SER A 108 39.18 -31.00 -6.87
N THR A 109 39.12 -31.84 -7.91
CA THR A 109 40.01 -32.23 -9.05
C THR A 109 39.12 -32.80 -10.22
N LYS A 110 39.69 -33.30 -11.33
CA LYS A 110 38.96 -34.00 -12.43
C LYS A 110 39.09 -35.53 -12.37
N GLY A 111 38.21 -36.25 -13.10
CA GLY A 111 38.26 -37.71 -13.37
C GLY A 111 36.86 -38.35 -13.30
N GLU A 112 36.02 -38.33 -14.35
CA GLU A 112 36.02 -39.15 -15.58
C GLU A 112 35.38 -40.57 -15.40
N ALA A 113 34.70 -41.02 -16.47
CA ALA A 113 33.55 -41.93 -16.47
C ALA A 113 33.78 -43.42 -16.10
N ALA A 114 32.70 -44.07 -15.62
CA ALA A 114 32.29 -45.42 -16.04
C ALA A 114 30.83 -45.71 -15.63
N ALA A 115 30.12 -46.58 -16.37
CA ALA A 115 28.70 -46.91 -16.16
C ALA A 115 28.49 -48.26 -15.46
N ALA A 116 27.45 -48.37 -14.63
CA ALA A 116 26.75 -49.64 -14.33
C ALA A 116 25.38 -49.42 -13.67
N THR A 117 24.32 -49.66 -14.46
CA THR A 117 23.18 -50.57 -14.20
C THR A 117 22.49 -50.66 -12.81
N THR A 118 21.16 -50.52 -12.84
CA THR A 118 20.13 -50.98 -11.87
C THR A 118 20.14 -50.48 -10.42
N ALA A 119 19.14 -49.66 -10.09
CA ALA A 119 18.12 -50.00 -9.08
C ALA A 119 16.95 -48.99 -9.09
N THR A 120 15.79 -49.39 -9.61
CA THR A 120 14.57 -48.59 -9.50
C THR A 120 14.06 -48.60 -8.06
N ARG A 121 14.34 -47.54 -7.29
CA ARG A 121 13.69 -47.31 -5.99
C ARG A 121 12.48 -46.37 -6.16
N PRO A 122 11.31 -46.69 -5.60
CA PRO A 122 10.20 -45.75 -5.56
C PRO A 122 10.54 -44.58 -4.64
N HIS A 123 10.46 -43.35 -5.14
CA HIS A 123 10.43 -42.18 -4.27
C HIS A 123 9.06 -42.15 -3.54
N PRO A 124 9.02 -42.10 -2.20
CA PRO A 124 7.78 -41.80 -1.51
C PRO A 124 7.37 -40.35 -1.84
N SER A 125 6.07 -40.16 -2.10
CA SER A 125 5.50 -38.84 -2.36
C SER A 125 5.88 -37.86 -1.26
N ALA A 126 6.39 -36.69 -1.64
CA ALA A 126 6.63 -35.59 -0.72
C ALA A 126 5.27 -35.08 -0.23
N ALA A 127 4.81 -35.61 0.89
CA ALA A 127 3.65 -35.10 1.59
C ALA A 127 3.88 -33.62 1.88
N SER A 128 3.11 -32.75 1.23
CA SER A 128 3.02 -31.34 1.58
C SER A 128 2.59 -31.24 3.03
N ALA A 129 3.52 -30.97 3.93
CA ALA A 129 3.24 -30.72 5.33
C ALA A 129 2.37 -29.47 5.41
N THR A 130 1.05 -29.67 5.51
CA THR A 130 0.14 -28.57 5.79
C THR A 130 0.49 -28.06 7.19
N PRO A 131 0.93 -26.79 7.33
CA PRO A 131 1.36 -26.29 8.63
C PRO A 131 0.23 -26.45 9.64
N SER A 132 0.57 -26.79 10.88
CA SER A 132 -0.44 -27.04 11.90
C SER A 132 -1.33 -25.80 12.09
N VAL A 133 -2.53 -25.98 12.64
CA VAL A 133 -3.44 -24.85 12.90
C VAL A 133 -2.74 -23.81 13.80
N MET A 134 -1.97 -24.29 14.77
CA MET A 134 -1.15 -23.48 15.68
C MET A 134 -0.03 -22.72 14.95
N GLU A 135 0.71 -23.36 14.03
CA GLU A 135 1.74 -22.66 13.21
C GLU A 135 1.13 -21.55 12.35
N ARG A 136 -0.06 -21.78 11.77
CA ARG A 136 -0.77 -20.77 10.97
C ARG A 136 -1.27 -19.61 11.82
N GLN A 137 -1.73 -19.88 13.04
CA GLN A 137 -2.09 -18.87 14.03
C GLN A 137 -0.86 -18.06 14.46
N LEU A 138 0.23 -18.70 14.87
CA LEU A 138 1.47 -18.01 15.24
C LEU A 138 2.06 -17.19 14.09
N ALA A 139 2.01 -17.69 12.85
CA ALA A 139 2.44 -16.94 11.68
C ALA A 139 1.50 -15.76 11.36
N ALA A 140 0.21 -15.84 11.68
CA ALA A 140 -0.71 -14.70 11.63
C ALA A 140 -0.38 -13.67 12.71
N GLU A 141 -0.12 -14.12 13.93
CA GLU A 141 0.22 -13.25 15.05
C GLU A 141 1.55 -12.51 14.83
N ILE A 142 2.56 -13.17 14.27
CA ILE A 142 3.82 -12.53 13.87
C ILE A 142 3.58 -11.49 12.75
N ARG A 143 2.64 -11.73 11.82
CA ARG A 143 2.26 -10.72 10.81
C ARG A 143 1.51 -9.55 11.44
N ASN A 144 0.63 -9.79 12.41
CA ASN A 144 -0.08 -8.75 13.14
C ASN A 144 0.88 -7.87 13.96
N LEU A 145 1.79 -8.50 14.73
CA LEU A 145 2.84 -7.80 15.47
C LEU A 145 3.77 -7.01 14.54
N ARG A 146 4.16 -7.58 13.39
CA ARG A 146 4.94 -6.89 12.38
C ARG A 146 4.18 -5.68 11.81
N SER A 147 2.91 -5.84 11.46
CA SER A 147 2.07 -4.75 10.94
C SER A 147 1.94 -3.63 11.96
N MET A 148 1.71 -3.96 13.23
CA MET A 148 1.64 -2.99 14.33
C MET A 148 2.98 -2.26 14.53
N VAL A 149 4.11 -2.96 14.46
CA VAL A 149 5.44 -2.32 14.53
C VAL A 149 5.70 -1.43 13.32
N GLU A 150 5.36 -1.87 12.10
CA GLU A 150 5.49 -1.07 10.88
C GLU A 150 4.60 0.20 10.94
N GLU A 151 3.39 0.09 11.48
CA GLU A 151 2.45 1.20 11.69
C GLU A 151 2.94 2.19 12.77
N GLN A 152 3.42 1.69 13.91
CA GLN A 152 4.03 2.52 14.96
C GLN A 152 5.31 3.22 14.46
N MET A 153 6.15 2.53 13.67
CA MET A 153 7.34 3.14 13.06
C MET A 153 6.98 4.19 12.01
N ALA A 154 5.94 3.98 11.20
CA ALA A 154 5.42 4.97 10.26
C ALA A 154 4.88 6.21 11.01
N GLY A 155 4.10 6.01 12.07
CA GLY A 155 3.61 7.08 12.95
C GLY A 155 4.76 7.87 13.61
N PHE A 156 5.79 7.18 14.11
CA PHE A 156 6.97 7.82 14.69
C PHE A 156 7.74 8.65 13.66
N ALA A 157 8.00 8.11 12.47
CA ALA A 157 8.66 8.85 11.39
C ALA A 157 7.88 10.09 10.91
N TRP A 158 6.54 10.04 11.01
CA TRP A 158 5.66 11.18 10.71
C TRP A 158 5.67 12.24 11.83
N SER A 159 5.66 11.80 13.08
CA SER A 159 5.76 12.65 14.28
C SER A 159 7.10 13.38 14.36
N GLU A 160 8.20 12.67 14.09
CA GLU A 160 9.55 13.25 14.08
C GLU A 160 9.70 14.30 12.96
N LEU A 161 9.15 14.05 11.77
CA LEU A 161 9.12 15.05 10.70
C LEU A 161 8.33 16.31 11.11
N GLN A 162 7.18 16.15 11.79
CA GLN A 162 6.38 17.28 12.28
C GLN A 162 7.09 18.08 13.38
N ARG A 163 7.87 17.42 14.24
CA ARG A 163 8.67 18.07 15.29
C ARG A 163 9.89 18.79 14.74
N ARG A 164 10.58 18.18 13.78
CA ARG A 164 11.84 18.69 13.23
C ARG A 164 11.63 19.78 12.17
N ASP A 165 10.61 19.65 11.32
CA ASP A 165 10.25 20.67 10.34
C ASP A 165 8.71 20.77 10.14
N PRO A 166 8.04 21.64 10.91
CA PRO A 166 6.60 21.86 10.80
C PRO A 166 6.19 22.59 9.50
N ALA A 167 7.13 23.12 8.71
CA ALA A 167 6.84 23.68 7.39
C ALA A 167 6.85 22.59 6.31
N ALA A 168 7.90 21.75 6.26
CA ALA A 168 7.97 20.60 5.37
C ALA A 168 6.80 19.62 5.62
N ALA A 169 6.43 19.37 6.88
CA ALA A 169 5.28 18.53 7.20
C ALA A 169 3.93 19.11 6.73
N ARG A 170 3.77 20.45 6.67
CA ARG A 170 2.59 21.09 6.07
C ARG A 170 2.59 20.96 4.55
N LEU A 171 3.73 21.19 3.90
CA LEU A 171 3.88 21.04 2.45
C LEU A 171 3.62 19.59 2.02
N LEU A 172 4.13 18.60 2.76
CA LEU A 172 3.88 17.18 2.49
C LEU A 172 2.39 16.84 2.48
N ARG A 173 1.63 17.32 3.47
CA ARG A 173 0.16 17.15 3.50
C ARG A 173 -0.52 17.85 2.32
N GLN A 174 -0.09 19.06 1.96
CA GLN A 174 -0.64 19.78 0.79
C GLN A 174 -0.38 19.01 -0.51
N MET A 175 0.82 18.46 -0.70
CA MET A 175 1.17 17.67 -1.88
C MET A 175 0.35 16.37 -1.96
N LEU A 176 0.22 15.63 -0.86
CA LEU A 176 -0.57 14.40 -0.82
C LEU A 176 -2.06 14.68 -1.10
N ASN A 177 -2.62 15.74 -0.52
CA ASN A 177 -4.01 16.15 -0.77
C ASN A 177 -4.23 16.63 -2.21
N ALA A 178 -3.21 17.17 -2.88
CA ALA A 178 -3.23 17.51 -4.30
C ALA A 178 -2.98 16.31 -5.24
N GLY A 179 -2.83 15.10 -4.70
CA GLY A 179 -2.67 13.87 -5.48
C GLY A 179 -1.24 13.57 -5.95
N PHE A 180 -0.23 14.29 -5.46
CA PHE A 180 1.18 13.93 -5.73
C PHE A 180 1.55 12.63 -5.01
N SER A 181 2.41 11.82 -5.64
CA SER A 181 2.84 10.55 -5.04
C SER A 181 3.72 10.79 -3.80
N PRO A 182 3.66 9.92 -2.77
CA PRO A 182 4.49 10.08 -1.57
C PRO A 182 6.00 10.10 -1.87
N LEU A 183 6.45 9.35 -2.87
CA LEU A 183 7.85 9.33 -3.30
C LEU A 183 8.29 10.67 -3.90
N LEU A 184 7.48 11.27 -4.78
CA LEU A 184 7.78 12.58 -5.37
C LEU A 184 7.73 13.68 -4.31
N ALA A 185 6.74 13.65 -3.43
CA ALA A 185 6.61 14.62 -2.34
C ALA A 185 7.80 14.54 -1.37
N ARG A 186 8.22 13.33 -0.98
CA ARG A 186 9.43 13.13 -0.16
C ARG A 186 10.68 13.63 -0.87
N HIS A 187 10.90 13.22 -2.12
CA HIS A 187 12.06 13.61 -2.92
C HIS A 187 12.20 15.14 -3.05
N LEU A 188 11.10 15.87 -3.29
CA LEU A 188 11.14 17.32 -3.39
C LEU A 188 11.40 18.00 -2.04
N LEU A 189 10.90 17.44 -0.93
CA LEU A 189 11.16 17.96 0.42
C LEU A 189 12.57 17.66 0.93
N ASP A 190 13.16 16.52 0.57
CA ASP A 190 14.54 16.17 0.93
C ASP A 190 15.56 17.13 0.25
N HIS A 191 15.17 17.80 -0.84
CA HIS A 191 15.95 18.83 -1.53
C HIS A 191 15.58 20.28 -1.13
N LEU A 192 14.59 20.47 -0.25
CA LEU A 192 14.17 21.80 0.20
C LEU A 192 15.30 22.45 1.02
N PRO A 193 15.76 23.67 0.69
CA PRO A 193 16.75 24.36 1.49
C PRO A 193 16.28 24.58 2.93
N ALA A 194 17.09 24.16 3.89
CA ALA A 194 16.83 24.40 5.31
C ALA A 194 16.69 25.90 5.60
N SER A 195 15.85 26.26 6.57
CA SER A 195 15.53 27.63 7.03
C SER A 195 14.65 28.52 6.13
N LEU A 196 14.05 27.99 5.06
CA LEU A 196 13.04 28.74 4.29
C LEU A 196 11.74 28.98 5.09
N PRO A 197 11.22 30.22 5.17
CA PRO A 197 9.87 30.46 5.70
C PRO A 197 8.81 29.87 4.77
N SER A 198 7.65 29.48 5.32
CA SER A 198 6.68 28.61 4.62
C SER A 198 6.21 29.11 3.24
N ASP A 199 6.06 30.42 3.05
CA ASP A 199 5.69 31.01 1.76
C ASP A 199 6.82 30.87 0.71
N GLN A 200 8.08 31.09 1.10
CA GLN A 200 9.22 30.89 0.21
C GLN A 200 9.46 29.40 -0.08
N ALA A 201 9.22 28.51 0.89
CA ALA A 201 9.29 27.07 0.70
C ALA A 201 8.24 26.57 -0.31
N ALA A 202 7.00 27.08 -0.25
CA ALA A 202 5.96 26.79 -1.24
C ALA A 202 6.32 27.31 -2.64
N LYS A 203 6.87 28.53 -2.75
CA LYS A 203 7.36 29.11 -4.01
C LYS A 203 8.53 28.32 -4.61
N TRP A 204 9.47 27.89 -3.78
CA TRP A 204 10.59 27.03 -4.20
C TRP A 204 10.07 25.68 -4.72
N LEU A 205 9.13 25.05 -4.01
CA LEU A 205 8.52 23.79 -4.42
C LEU A 205 7.79 23.92 -5.77
N MET A 206 7.06 25.01 -5.97
CA MET A 206 6.40 25.30 -7.26
C MET A 206 7.45 25.49 -8.37
N GLY A 207 8.49 26.27 -8.14
CA GLY A 207 9.58 26.47 -9.11
C GLY A 207 10.29 25.16 -9.46
N ALA A 208 10.54 24.29 -8.49
CA ALA A 208 11.09 22.96 -8.70
C ALA A 208 10.16 22.06 -9.53
N LEU A 209 8.85 22.10 -9.28
CA LEU A 209 7.86 21.38 -10.12
C LEU A 209 7.82 21.92 -11.55
N THR A 210 7.72 23.24 -11.73
CA THR A 210 7.70 23.88 -13.05
C THR A 210 8.96 23.60 -13.86
N HIS A 211 10.15 23.67 -13.24
CA HIS A 211 11.42 23.36 -13.91
C HIS A 211 11.50 21.91 -14.43
N ASN A 212 10.86 20.96 -13.74
CA ASN A 212 10.86 19.55 -14.13
C ASN A 212 9.70 19.15 -15.06
N LEU A 213 8.75 20.06 -15.31
CA LEU A 213 7.63 19.83 -16.24
C LEU A 213 8.04 20.22 -17.65
N MET A 214 8.16 19.22 -18.53
CA MET A 214 8.41 19.42 -19.96
C MET A 214 7.10 19.89 -20.63
N VAL A 215 6.92 21.21 -20.72
CA VAL A 215 5.77 21.87 -21.36
C VAL A 215 6.25 22.56 -22.64
N PRO A 216 5.51 22.45 -23.77
CA PRO A 216 5.87 23.20 -24.98
C PRO A 216 5.67 24.71 -24.81
N ASP A 217 6.53 25.52 -25.43
CA ASP A 217 6.50 27.00 -25.34
C ASP A 217 5.19 27.62 -25.85
N THR A 218 4.49 26.93 -26.76
CA THR A 218 3.18 27.34 -27.29
C THR A 218 2.25 26.14 -27.38
N GLU A 219 0.95 26.37 -27.19
CA GLU A 219 -0.07 25.30 -27.23
C GLU A 219 -0.10 24.54 -28.56
N ASP A 220 0.31 25.19 -29.65
CA ASP A 220 0.28 24.64 -31.00
C ASP A 220 1.66 24.14 -31.48
N ALA A 221 2.70 24.14 -30.63
CA ALA A 221 4.05 23.70 -31.00
C ALA A 221 4.03 22.31 -31.67
N MET A 222 3.29 21.36 -31.08
CA MET A 222 3.10 20.01 -31.62
C MET A 222 2.40 20.00 -33.00
N ILE A 223 1.45 20.90 -33.24
CA ILE A 223 0.72 20.99 -34.51
C ILE A 223 1.63 21.62 -35.58
N ASN A 224 2.32 22.70 -35.23
CA ASN A 224 3.23 23.43 -36.10
C ASN A 224 4.47 22.59 -36.49
N GLN A 225 4.98 21.77 -35.57
CA GLN A 225 6.07 20.82 -35.82
C GLN A 225 5.66 19.71 -36.80
N GLY A 226 4.39 19.30 -36.76
CA GLY A 226 3.85 18.22 -37.58
C GLY A 226 4.48 16.85 -37.27
N GLY A 227 4.28 15.89 -38.18
CA GLY A 227 4.81 14.54 -38.07
C GLY A 227 3.79 13.50 -37.61
N VAL A 228 4.29 12.30 -37.25
CA VAL A 228 3.47 11.13 -36.90
C VAL A 228 3.53 10.88 -35.40
N TYR A 229 2.37 10.90 -34.74
CA TYR A 229 2.25 10.73 -33.29
C TYR A 229 1.44 9.49 -32.92
N ALA A 230 1.92 8.71 -31.96
CA ALA A 230 1.22 7.54 -31.42
C ALA A 230 0.78 7.79 -29.97
N LEU A 231 -0.51 7.69 -29.68
CA LEU A 231 -1.06 7.83 -28.32
C LEU A 231 -1.18 6.45 -27.67
N ILE A 232 -0.45 6.22 -26.58
CA ILE A 232 -0.34 4.93 -25.89
C ILE A 232 -0.88 5.05 -24.45
N GLY A 233 -1.51 4.01 -23.93
CA GLY A 233 -2.08 3.98 -22.58
C GLY A 233 -3.22 2.97 -22.43
N PRO A 234 -3.73 2.72 -21.20
CA PRO A 234 -4.78 1.73 -20.97
C PRO A 234 -6.14 2.13 -21.59
N THR A 235 -7.13 1.25 -21.52
CA THR A 235 -8.51 1.55 -21.96
C THR A 235 -9.13 2.63 -21.06
N GLY A 236 -10.09 3.40 -21.59
CA GLY A 236 -10.81 4.43 -20.83
C GLY A 236 -10.10 5.79 -20.65
N VAL A 237 -8.77 5.88 -20.77
CA VAL A 237 -8.00 7.15 -20.53
C VAL A 237 -8.17 8.25 -21.59
N GLY A 238 -9.19 8.16 -22.45
CA GLY A 238 -9.53 9.22 -23.42
C GLY A 238 -8.68 9.27 -24.71
N LYS A 239 -7.78 8.31 -24.99
CA LYS A 239 -6.90 8.33 -26.18
C LYS A 239 -7.59 8.78 -27.49
N THR A 240 -8.67 8.10 -27.87
CA THR A 240 -9.44 8.41 -29.09
C THR A 240 -10.03 9.83 -29.06
N THR A 241 -10.52 10.27 -27.91
CA THR A 241 -11.06 11.62 -27.70
C THR A 241 -9.96 12.68 -27.81
N THR A 242 -8.77 12.42 -27.27
CA THR A 242 -7.60 13.31 -27.39
C THR A 242 -7.12 13.41 -28.83
N THR A 243 -7.04 12.28 -29.56
CA THR A 243 -6.74 12.29 -31.01
C THR A 243 -7.74 13.13 -31.79
N ALA A 244 -9.05 12.97 -31.54
CA ALA A 244 -10.09 13.75 -32.21
C ALA A 244 -9.98 15.27 -31.89
N LYS A 245 -9.67 15.64 -30.64
CA LYS A 245 -9.45 17.04 -30.24
C LYS A 245 -8.22 17.65 -30.92
N ILE A 246 -7.10 16.93 -30.97
CA ILE A 246 -5.86 17.39 -31.63
C ILE A 246 -6.12 17.55 -33.14
N ALA A 247 -6.78 16.59 -33.78
CA ALA A 247 -7.12 16.65 -35.20
C ALA A 247 -8.05 17.84 -35.52
N ALA A 248 -9.10 18.07 -34.72
CA ALA A 248 -9.98 19.21 -34.89
C ALA A 248 -9.24 20.56 -34.76
N ARG A 249 -8.32 20.68 -33.79
CA ARG A 249 -7.49 21.87 -33.60
C ARG A 249 -6.51 22.10 -34.77
N ALA A 250 -5.99 21.03 -35.38
CA ALA A 250 -5.17 21.11 -36.58
C ALA A 250 -5.98 21.61 -37.80
N VAL A 251 -7.19 21.10 -38.01
CA VAL A 251 -8.05 21.49 -39.15
C VAL A 251 -8.52 22.95 -39.05
N VAL A 252 -8.78 23.50 -37.86
CA VAL A 252 -9.21 24.90 -37.70
C VAL A 252 -8.13 25.92 -38.13
N ARG A 253 -6.89 25.48 -38.39
CA ARG A 253 -5.77 26.33 -38.82
C ARG A 253 -5.39 26.25 -40.31
N PHE A 254 -5.92 25.29 -41.07
CA PHE A 254 -5.53 25.01 -42.46
C PHE A 254 -6.75 24.89 -43.38
#